data_AF-A0A4Q9L4T3-F1
#
_entry.id   AF-A0A4Q9L4T3-F1
#
_cell.length_a   1.000
_cell.length_b   1.000
_cell.length_c   1.000
_cell.angle_alpha   90.00
_cell.angle_beta   90.00
_cell.angle_gamma   90.00
#
_symmetry.space_group_name_H-M   'P 1'
#
loop_
_entity.id
_entity.type
_entity.pdbx_description
1 polymer ?
#
loop_
_entity_poly.entity_id
_entity_poly.type
_entity_poly.pdbx_seq_one_letter_code
_entity_poly.pdbx_strand_id
1 'polypeptide(L)'
;MLEINKARDILNGKHYNISQKMRALFFLRNINNTESVLSIMSAFHNESVLLKHELAYVLGQMRDPTCIQTLKDVLSNTAENEIVRHEAAEALGNFLDKNDIDFLKSFLKDISIPVRETCYLAIKKIENHHKSENKINFEKSENFLKNYTSSDSSIQFDKIELSEFDSCDPAYPLIINDNYLEFIYLKHSDIYIRYGAMFSLRNKKNISILVKGFKDNSALFRHEVAFVLGQLKMKESILYLKEVLDNENEHDMVRHECAEAIGAIGTDECHKILMKYLNCDADIVRESAEVALDICAYEMSTETEYCKV
;
A
#
# COMPACT_ATOMS: atom_id res chain seq x y z
N MET A 1 -3.45 26.40 -12.00
CA MET A 1 -4.78 26.76 -11.44
C MET A 1 -5.92 26.29 -12.34
N LEU A 2 -5.94 26.61 -13.65
CA LEU A 2 -6.99 26.12 -14.57
C LEU A 2 -7.03 24.57 -14.66
N GLU A 3 -5.87 23.92 -14.78
CA GLU A 3 -5.81 22.45 -14.89
C GLU A 3 -6.11 21.73 -13.56
N ILE A 4 -5.72 22.30 -12.43
CA ILE A 4 -6.10 21.79 -11.10
C ILE A 4 -7.63 21.83 -10.93
N ASN A 5 -8.28 22.92 -11.35
CA ASN A 5 -9.74 23.00 -11.32
C ASN A 5 -10.39 21.93 -12.20
N LYS A 6 -9.87 21.69 -13.42
CA LYS A 6 -10.36 20.61 -14.28
C LYS A 6 -10.20 19.24 -13.64
N ALA A 7 -9.02 18.94 -13.09
CA ALA A 7 -8.75 17.69 -12.39
C ALA A 7 -9.70 17.50 -11.19
N ARG A 8 -9.94 18.57 -10.42
CA ARG A 8 -10.92 18.58 -9.33
C ARG A 8 -12.34 18.32 -9.83
N ASP A 9 -12.74 18.92 -10.95
CA ASP A 9 -14.07 18.71 -11.54
C ASP A 9 -14.23 17.27 -12.04
N ILE A 10 -13.17 16.66 -12.58
CA ILE A 10 -13.15 15.24 -12.95
C ILE A 10 -13.30 14.35 -11.72
N LEU A 11 -12.47 14.59 -10.70
CA LEU A 11 -12.42 13.79 -9.49
C LEU A 11 -13.74 13.80 -8.70
N ASN A 12 -14.45 14.92 -8.70
CA ASN A 12 -15.74 15.09 -8.00
C ASN A 12 -16.98 14.82 -8.88
N GLY A 13 -16.81 14.74 -10.21
CA GLY A 13 -17.94 14.59 -11.13
C GLY A 13 -18.52 13.17 -11.13
N LYS A 14 -19.86 13.05 -11.12
CA LYS A 14 -20.57 11.76 -11.15
C LYS A 14 -20.60 11.11 -12.54
N HIS A 15 -20.31 11.87 -13.60
CA HIS A 15 -20.35 11.39 -14.99
C HIS A 15 -19.02 10.86 -15.51
N TYR A 16 -17.95 10.95 -14.70
CA TYR A 16 -16.64 10.37 -15.03
C TYR A 16 -16.52 8.96 -14.47
N ASN A 17 -15.92 8.06 -15.25
CA ASN A 17 -15.62 6.71 -14.80
C ASN A 17 -14.40 6.66 -13.85
N ILE A 18 -14.12 5.49 -13.29
CA ILE A 18 -13.06 5.36 -12.28
C ILE A 18 -11.68 5.65 -12.87
N SER A 19 -11.38 5.21 -14.10
CA SER A 19 -10.07 5.45 -14.73
C SER A 19 -9.81 6.93 -14.99
N GLN A 20 -10.83 7.69 -15.43
CA GLN A 20 -10.74 9.15 -15.57
C GLN A 20 -10.45 9.84 -14.23
N LYS A 21 -11.12 9.39 -13.15
CA LYS A 21 -10.87 9.91 -11.80
C LYS A 21 -9.47 9.58 -11.30
N MET A 22 -8.97 8.38 -11.55
CA MET A 22 -7.60 8.00 -11.19
C MET A 22 -6.55 8.80 -11.95
N ARG A 23 -6.74 9.04 -13.26
CA ARG A 23 -5.84 9.94 -14.03
C ARG A 23 -5.83 11.35 -13.45
N ALA A 24 -6.99 11.89 -13.08
CA ALA A 24 -7.08 13.21 -12.45
C ALA A 24 -6.44 13.24 -11.05
N LEU A 25 -6.61 12.19 -10.25
CA LEU A 25 -5.96 12.05 -8.94
C LEU A 25 -4.43 12.04 -9.08
N PHE A 26 -3.88 11.20 -9.97
CA PHE A 26 -2.43 11.15 -10.16
C PHE A 26 -1.87 12.40 -10.85
N PHE A 27 -2.67 13.12 -11.64
CA PHE A 27 -2.30 14.45 -12.13
C PHE A 27 -2.14 15.43 -10.96
N LEU A 28 -3.10 15.47 -10.02
CA LEU A 28 -3.02 16.30 -8.82
C LEU A 28 -1.82 15.92 -7.94
N ARG A 29 -1.56 14.62 -7.78
CA ARG A 29 -0.34 14.12 -7.10
C ARG A 29 0.92 14.67 -7.75
N ASN A 30 1.04 14.59 -9.07
CA ASN A 30 2.25 15.01 -9.79
C ASN A 30 2.49 16.52 -9.71
N ILE A 31 1.43 17.33 -9.61
CA ILE A 31 1.56 18.78 -9.36
C ILE A 31 2.10 19.06 -7.95
N ASN A 32 1.71 18.24 -6.97
CA ASN A 32 2.22 18.24 -5.60
C ASN A 32 2.23 19.61 -4.89
N ASN A 33 1.09 20.28 -4.84
CA ASN A 33 0.92 21.51 -4.07
C ASN A 33 -0.35 21.48 -3.21
N THR A 34 -0.46 22.43 -2.27
CA THR A 34 -1.58 22.47 -1.31
C THR A 34 -2.95 22.60 -1.98
N GLU A 35 -3.09 23.29 -3.12
CA GLU A 35 -4.37 23.33 -3.84
C GLU A 35 -4.76 21.95 -4.42
N SER A 36 -3.76 21.15 -4.82
CA SER A 36 -3.98 19.77 -5.26
C SER A 36 -4.42 18.89 -4.10
N VAL A 37 -3.79 19.06 -2.93
CA VAL A 37 -4.17 18.39 -1.67
C VAL A 37 -5.62 18.71 -1.30
N LEU A 38 -6.00 19.99 -1.32
CA LEU A 38 -7.39 20.43 -1.06
C LEU A 38 -8.38 19.84 -2.08
N SER A 39 -7.98 19.75 -3.34
CA SER A 39 -8.80 19.14 -4.41
C SER A 39 -9.02 17.65 -4.16
N ILE A 40 -7.99 16.92 -3.73
CA ILE A 40 -8.07 15.48 -3.39
C ILE A 40 -8.95 15.29 -2.13
N MET A 41 -8.75 16.08 -1.08
CA MET A 41 -9.57 16.04 0.14
C MET A 41 -11.06 16.25 -0.14
N SER A 42 -11.42 17.08 -1.13
CA SER A 42 -12.82 17.33 -1.48
C SER A 42 -13.55 16.10 -2.03
N ALA A 43 -12.82 15.08 -2.49
CA ALA A 43 -13.38 13.93 -3.19
C ALA A 43 -13.73 12.72 -2.29
N PHE A 44 -13.51 12.78 -0.97
CA PHE A 44 -13.89 11.69 -0.05
C PHE A 44 -15.39 11.43 0.06
N HIS A 45 -16.23 12.28 -0.54
CA HIS A 45 -17.68 12.04 -0.63
C HIS A 45 -18.07 11.04 -1.74
N ASN A 46 -17.12 10.53 -2.53
CA ASN A 46 -17.38 9.52 -3.54
C ASN A 46 -17.77 8.16 -2.91
N GLU A 47 -18.61 7.40 -3.60
CA GLU A 47 -19.05 6.08 -3.12
C GLU A 47 -18.03 4.96 -3.37
N SER A 48 -17.17 5.10 -4.39
CA SER A 48 -16.15 4.11 -4.75
C SER A 48 -15.15 3.94 -3.59
N VAL A 49 -15.09 2.71 -3.06
CA VAL A 49 -14.11 2.31 -2.05
C VAL A 49 -12.69 2.42 -2.62
N LEU A 50 -12.50 1.98 -3.87
CA LEU A 50 -11.20 2.07 -4.54
C LEU A 50 -10.71 3.51 -4.62
N LEU A 51 -11.56 4.42 -5.08
CA LEU A 51 -11.18 5.82 -5.21
C LEU A 51 -10.80 6.40 -3.86
N LYS A 52 -11.65 6.22 -2.84
CA LYS A 52 -11.39 6.79 -1.51
C LYS A 52 -10.11 6.21 -0.86
N HIS A 53 -9.83 4.93 -1.07
CA HIS A 53 -8.56 4.32 -0.72
C HIS A 53 -7.40 5.06 -1.39
N GLU A 54 -7.44 5.20 -2.72
CA GLU A 54 -6.39 5.91 -3.47
C GLU A 54 -6.25 7.39 -3.08
N LEU A 55 -7.34 8.08 -2.73
CA LEU A 55 -7.27 9.44 -2.18
C LEU A 55 -6.42 9.47 -0.90
N ALA A 56 -6.65 8.54 0.03
CA ALA A 56 -5.91 8.46 1.28
C ALA A 56 -4.43 8.10 1.03
N TYR A 57 -4.17 7.12 0.17
CA TYR A 57 -2.82 6.71 -0.23
C TYR A 57 -2.03 7.91 -0.80
N VAL A 58 -2.60 8.58 -1.82
CA VAL A 58 -1.96 9.72 -2.47
C VAL A 58 -1.70 10.87 -1.49
N LEU A 59 -2.65 11.18 -0.61
CA LEU A 59 -2.44 12.20 0.43
C LEU A 59 -1.30 11.82 1.38
N GLY A 60 -1.22 10.55 1.77
CA GLY A 60 -0.14 10.00 2.58
C GLY A 60 1.23 10.10 1.89
N GLN A 61 1.30 9.86 0.57
CA GLN A 61 2.54 9.99 -0.20
C GLN A 61 2.96 11.46 -0.40
N MET A 62 1.99 12.37 -0.57
CA MET A 62 2.25 13.82 -0.74
C MET A 62 2.75 14.48 0.55
N ARG A 63 2.39 13.96 1.73
CA ARG A 63 2.84 14.42 3.05
C ARG A 63 2.63 15.92 3.31
N ASP A 64 1.60 16.54 2.72
CA ASP A 64 1.18 17.91 3.07
C ASP A 64 0.33 17.86 4.35
N PRO A 65 0.75 18.50 5.47
CA PRO A 65 0.04 18.43 6.75
C PRO A 65 -1.41 18.91 6.73
N THR A 66 -1.82 19.65 5.68
CA THR A 66 -3.19 20.14 5.49
C THR A 66 -4.23 19.00 5.49
N CYS A 67 -3.85 17.79 5.08
CA CYS A 67 -4.78 16.65 5.01
C CYS A 67 -4.89 15.82 6.30
N ILE A 68 -4.06 16.07 7.32
CA ILE A 68 -4.00 15.22 8.53
C ILE A 68 -5.37 15.10 9.21
N GLN A 69 -6.11 16.21 9.35
CA GLN A 69 -7.43 16.15 9.99
C GLN A 69 -8.42 15.30 9.17
N THR A 70 -8.42 15.44 7.84
CA THR A 70 -9.25 14.61 6.96
C THR A 70 -8.91 13.13 7.11
N LEU A 71 -7.63 12.76 7.15
CA LEU A 71 -7.21 11.36 7.36
C LEU A 71 -7.65 10.82 8.73
N LYS A 72 -7.56 11.65 9.79
CA LYS A 72 -8.08 11.29 11.13
C LYS A 72 -9.59 11.09 11.12
N ASP A 73 -10.33 11.95 10.41
CA ASP A 73 -11.78 11.85 10.29
C ASP A 73 -12.19 10.57 9.55
N VAL A 74 -11.48 10.21 8.47
CA VAL A 74 -11.68 8.96 7.71
C VAL A 74 -11.41 7.74 8.58
N LEU A 75 -10.26 7.67 9.26
CA LEU A 75 -9.94 6.53 10.15
C LEU A 75 -10.96 6.37 11.28
N SER A 76 -11.45 7.49 11.83
CA SER A 76 -12.43 7.51 12.93
C SER A 76 -13.85 7.15 12.49
N ASN A 77 -14.16 7.22 11.19
CA ASN A 77 -15.50 6.94 10.69
C ASN A 77 -15.78 5.44 10.61
N THR A 78 -16.41 4.88 11.64
CA THR A 78 -16.77 3.45 11.70
C THR A 78 -17.79 3.00 10.62
N ALA A 79 -18.45 3.93 9.93
CA ALA A 79 -19.32 3.61 8.79
C ALA A 79 -18.57 3.56 7.45
N GLU A 80 -17.30 4.00 7.43
CA GLU A 80 -16.45 3.90 6.25
C GLU A 80 -15.91 2.47 6.08
N ASN A 81 -15.68 2.08 4.83
CA ASN A 81 -15.12 0.78 4.48
C ASN A 81 -13.71 0.61 5.09
N GLU A 82 -13.42 -0.58 5.59
CA GLU A 82 -12.14 -0.87 6.25
C GLU A 82 -10.91 -0.69 5.36
N ILE A 83 -11.07 -0.86 4.04
CA ILE A 83 -10.03 -0.63 3.03
C ILE A 83 -9.61 0.85 3.04
N VAL A 84 -10.58 1.76 2.99
CA VAL A 84 -10.31 3.21 3.07
C VAL A 84 -9.72 3.59 4.44
N ARG A 85 -10.21 2.98 5.51
CA ARG A 85 -9.76 3.29 6.88
C ARG A 85 -8.33 2.83 7.14
N HIS A 86 -7.91 1.66 6.68
CA HIS A 86 -6.51 1.26 6.86
C HIS A 86 -5.60 2.20 6.09
N GLU A 87 -5.98 2.60 4.88
CA GLU A 87 -5.16 3.46 4.06
C GLU A 87 -4.98 4.85 4.70
N ALA A 88 -6.03 5.36 5.34
CA ALA A 88 -5.91 6.57 6.16
C ALA A 88 -4.96 6.38 7.37
N ALA A 89 -4.95 5.22 8.02
CA ALA A 89 -4.02 4.93 9.11
C ALA A 89 -2.56 4.83 8.62
N GLU A 90 -2.34 4.24 7.45
CA GLU A 90 -1.03 4.16 6.82
C GLU A 90 -0.52 5.56 6.43
N ALA A 91 -1.38 6.34 5.77
CA ALA A 91 -1.10 7.72 5.38
C ALA A 91 -0.68 8.57 6.59
N LEU A 92 -1.35 8.43 7.74
CA LEU A 92 -0.94 9.09 8.99
C LEU A 92 0.46 8.66 9.45
N GLY A 93 0.80 7.38 9.29
CA GLY A 93 2.14 6.86 9.56
C GLY A 93 3.25 7.52 8.72
N ASN A 94 2.93 8.05 7.54
CA ASN A 94 3.89 8.70 6.65
C ASN A 94 4.32 10.10 7.11
N PHE A 95 3.56 10.74 8.01
CA PHE A 95 3.92 12.05 8.60
C PHE A 95 4.93 11.94 9.73
N LEU A 96 5.13 10.74 10.29
CA LEU A 96 6.11 10.48 11.34
C LEU A 96 5.91 11.35 12.60
N ASP A 97 4.71 11.87 12.85
CA ASP A 97 4.42 12.72 14.01
C ASP A 97 4.18 11.87 15.26
N LYS A 98 5.00 12.07 16.30
CA LYS A 98 4.82 11.42 17.62
C LYS A 98 3.47 11.75 18.25
N ASN A 99 2.91 12.91 17.96
CA ASN A 99 1.63 13.34 18.53
C ASN A 99 0.46 12.47 18.05
N ASP A 100 0.61 11.77 16.93
CA ASP A 100 -0.42 10.88 16.38
C ASP A 100 -0.40 9.48 16.99
N ILE A 101 0.64 9.11 17.75
CA ILE A 101 0.77 7.78 18.35
C ILE A 101 -0.42 7.44 19.25
N ASP A 102 -0.84 8.36 20.12
CA ASP A 102 -1.94 8.08 21.06
C ASP A 102 -3.29 8.01 20.35
N PHE A 103 -3.47 8.78 19.26
CA PHE A 103 -4.63 8.67 18.39
C PHE A 103 -4.65 7.29 17.70
N LEU A 104 -3.55 6.87 17.07
CA LEU A 104 -3.45 5.56 16.40
C LEU A 104 -3.63 4.40 17.38
N LYS A 105 -3.13 4.52 18.63
CA LYS A 105 -3.31 3.50 19.68
C LYS A 105 -4.77 3.22 20.00
N SER A 106 -5.65 4.20 19.84
CA SER A 106 -7.09 4.03 20.10
C SER A 106 -7.74 3.00 19.16
N PHE A 107 -7.12 2.73 18.00
CA PHE A 107 -7.59 1.76 17.00
C PHE A 107 -6.91 0.39 17.08
N LEU A 108 -6.00 0.15 18.04
CA LEU A 108 -5.38 -1.18 18.23
C LEU A 108 -6.37 -2.27 18.66
N LYS A 109 -7.62 -1.90 18.96
CA LYS A 109 -8.74 -2.80 19.28
C LYS A 109 -9.93 -2.62 18.33
N ASP A 110 -9.73 -1.99 17.17
CA ASP A 110 -10.76 -1.84 16.15
C ASP A 110 -11.33 -3.20 15.74
N ILE A 111 -12.59 -3.25 15.29
CA ILE A 111 -13.19 -4.52 14.86
C ILE A 111 -12.54 -5.04 13.58
N SER A 112 -12.13 -4.13 12.69
CA SER A 112 -11.44 -4.46 11.45
C SER A 112 -10.00 -4.89 11.72
N ILE A 113 -9.63 -6.07 11.24
CA ILE A 113 -8.26 -6.59 11.38
C ILE A 113 -7.26 -5.71 10.62
N PRO A 114 -7.49 -5.36 9.33
CA PRO A 114 -6.60 -4.45 8.61
C PRO A 114 -6.35 -3.13 9.32
N VAL A 115 -7.41 -2.49 9.86
CA VAL A 115 -7.24 -1.22 10.58
C VAL A 115 -6.35 -1.36 11.82
N ARG A 116 -6.53 -2.44 12.61
CA ARG A 116 -5.68 -2.69 13.79
C ARG A 116 -4.22 -2.89 13.40
N GLU A 117 -3.99 -3.72 12.38
CA GLU A 117 -2.64 -4.07 11.91
C GLU A 117 -1.93 -2.85 11.32
N THR A 118 -2.62 -2.06 10.50
CA THR A 118 -2.04 -0.84 9.91
C THR A 118 -1.75 0.24 10.97
N CYS A 119 -2.64 0.44 11.94
CA CYS A 119 -2.35 1.34 13.07
C CYS A 119 -1.12 0.88 13.85
N TYR A 120 -0.96 -0.43 14.05
CA TYR A 120 0.24 -0.98 14.67
C TYR A 120 1.50 -0.70 13.84
N LEU A 121 1.46 -0.94 12.52
CA LEU A 121 2.57 -0.63 11.60
C LEU A 121 2.94 0.85 11.63
N ALA A 122 1.95 1.75 11.55
CA ALA A 122 2.15 3.20 11.61
C ALA A 122 2.79 3.63 12.93
N ILE A 123 2.30 3.13 14.08
CA ILE A 123 2.90 3.39 15.40
C ILE A 123 4.36 2.92 15.41
N LYS A 124 4.63 1.69 14.94
CA LYS A 124 6.00 1.14 14.93
C LYS A 124 6.92 1.91 13.99
N LYS A 125 6.43 2.39 12.85
CA LYS A 125 7.16 3.27 11.94
C LYS A 125 7.55 4.58 12.63
N ILE A 126 6.60 5.26 13.25
CA ILE A 126 6.84 6.51 14.00
C ILE A 126 7.82 6.26 15.15
N GLU A 127 7.58 5.24 15.99
CA GLU A 127 8.45 4.89 17.11
C GLU A 127 9.88 4.62 16.64
N ASN A 128 10.06 3.81 15.58
CA ASN A 128 11.38 3.46 15.07
C ASN A 128 12.08 4.65 14.42
N HIS A 129 11.36 5.49 13.67
CA HIS A 129 11.92 6.71 13.08
C HIS A 129 12.61 7.56 14.16
N HIS A 130 11.94 7.75 15.29
CA HIS A 130 12.38 8.62 16.38
C HIS A 130 13.33 7.99 17.41
N LYS A 131 13.64 6.70 17.31
CA LYS A 131 14.67 6.08 18.15
C LYS A 131 16.05 6.60 17.78
N SER A 132 16.86 6.95 18.79
CA SER A 132 18.26 7.36 18.62
C SER A 132 19.16 6.24 18.14
N GLU A 133 18.82 4.98 18.45
CA GLU A 133 19.56 3.79 18.04
C GLU A 133 18.76 2.99 17.01
N ASN A 134 19.44 2.51 15.96
CA ASN A 134 18.82 1.69 14.92
C ASN A 134 18.73 0.20 15.28
N LYS A 135 19.11 -0.20 16.50
CA LYS A 135 19.15 -1.61 16.94
C LYS A 135 17.89 -1.96 17.73
N ILE A 136 17.14 -2.96 17.28
CA ILE A 136 16.10 -3.64 18.07
C ILE A 136 16.68 -4.95 18.58
N ASN A 137 16.80 -5.05 19.91
CA ASN A 137 17.20 -6.30 20.56
C ASN A 137 16.01 -7.28 20.54
N PHE A 138 16.26 -8.53 20.16
CA PHE A 138 15.26 -9.58 20.22
C PHE A 138 14.72 -9.76 21.65
N GLU A 139 13.40 -9.89 21.80
CA GLU A 139 12.81 -10.21 23.10
C GLU A 139 13.17 -11.65 23.52
N LYS A 140 13.26 -11.90 24.83
CA LYS A 140 13.67 -13.21 25.40
C LYS A 140 12.78 -14.39 24.97
N SER A 141 11.57 -14.15 24.47
CA SER A 141 10.63 -15.14 23.94
C SER A 141 11.05 -15.73 22.59
N GLU A 142 11.97 -15.08 21.87
CA GLU A 142 12.50 -15.54 20.57
C GLU A 142 13.81 -16.32 20.74
N ASN A 143 13.81 -17.27 21.68
CA ASN A 143 14.98 -18.09 22.04
C ASN A 143 15.58 -18.91 20.87
N PHE A 144 14.91 -18.96 19.70
CA PHE A 144 15.36 -19.71 18.53
C PHE A 144 16.42 -18.96 17.69
N LEU A 145 16.36 -17.62 17.60
CA LEU A 145 17.31 -16.84 16.79
C LEU A 145 18.73 -16.80 17.39
N LYS A 146 18.85 -17.07 18.71
CA LYS A 146 20.16 -17.23 19.39
C LYS A 146 21.00 -18.39 18.85
N ASN A 147 20.38 -19.42 18.27
CA ASN A 147 21.11 -20.57 17.70
C ASN A 147 21.72 -20.28 16.32
N TYR A 148 21.30 -19.18 15.68
CA TYR A 148 21.67 -18.89 14.30
C TYR A 148 22.52 -17.63 14.15
N THR A 149 22.53 -16.73 15.13
CA THR A 149 23.39 -15.54 15.11
C THR A 149 24.57 -15.68 16.06
N SER A 150 25.81 -15.69 15.53
CA SER A 150 27.00 -15.47 16.35
C SER A 150 27.07 -14.00 16.79
N SER A 151 26.81 -13.77 18.08
CA SER A 151 27.23 -12.62 18.90
C SER A 151 26.78 -11.17 18.61
N ASP A 152 25.99 -10.84 17.58
CA ASP A 152 25.34 -9.49 17.47
C ASP A 152 23.85 -9.63 17.14
N SER A 153 23.06 -9.89 18.18
CA SER A 153 21.63 -10.22 18.11
C SER A 153 20.74 -8.97 18.07
N SER A 154 20.92 -8.13 17.04
CA SER A 154 20.07 -6.95 16.83
C SER A 154 19.57 -6.86 15.39
N ILE A 155 18.26 -6.65 15.22
CA ILE A 155 17.69 -6.25 13.94
C ILE A 155 17.97 -4.77 13.75
N GLN A 156 18.48 -4.41 12.58
CA GLN A 156 18.62 -3.02 12.17
C GLN A 156 17.67 -2.71 11.03
N PHE A 157 17.17 -1.48 11.03
CA PHE A 157 16.31 -0.95 10.00
C PHE A 157 17.06 0.08 9.17
N ASP A 158 16.90 0.00 7.86
CA ASP A 158 17.34 1.03 6.93
C ASP A 158 16.30 2.15 6.91
N LYS A 159 16.53 3.21 7.69
CA LYS A 159 15.56 4.31 7.93
C LYS A 159 15.37 5.24 6.73
N ILE A 160 15.37 4.70 5.53
CA ILE A 160 15.06 5.41 4.30
C ILE A 160 13.57 5.71 4.30
N GLU A 161 13.20 6.99 4.30
CA GLU A 161 11.78 7.41 4.28
C GLU A 161 11.11 7.19 2.93
N LEU A 162 11.85 7.37 1.84
CA LEU A 162 11.37 7.21 0.48
C LEU A 162 12.16 6.11 -0.21
N SER A 163 11.48 5.01 -0.55
CA SER A 163 12.11 3.83 -1.15
C SER A 163 12.66 4.10 -2.55
N GLU A 164 13.41 3.15 -3.11
CA GLU A 164 13.86 3.22 -4.52
C GLU A 164 12.69 3.13 -5.54
N PHE A 165 11.46 2.92 -5.06
CA PHE A 165 10.22 2.87 -5.84
C PHE A 165 9.36 4.14 -5.63
N ASP A 166 9.95 5.21 -5.09
CA ASP A 166 9.28 6.49 -4.81
C ASP A 166 8.06 6.34 -3.88
N SER A 167 8.08 5.37 -2.96
CA SER A 167 7.02 5.10 -1.97
C SER A 167 7.48 5.32 -0.53
N CYS A 168 6.59 5.87 0.30
CA CYS A 168 6.72 5.91 1.75
C CYS A 168 6.19 4.60 2.35
N ASP A 169 7.06 3.60 2.53
CA ASP A 169 6.65 2.25 2.93
C ASP A 169 6.16 2.15 4.40
N PRO A 170 5.19 1.28 4.73
CA PRO A 170 4.70 1.03 6.09
C PRO A 170 5.76 0.64 7.12
N ALA A 171 6.87 0.05 6.67
CA ALA A 171 8.02 -0.30 7.50
C ALA A 171 9.33 -0.04 6.77
N TYR A 172 10.38 0.21 7.54
CA TYR A 172 11.72 0.32 6.99
C TYR A 172 12.26 -1.08 6.59
N PRO A 173 13.04 -1.20 5.50
CA PRO A 173 13.72 -2.45 5.18
C PRO A 173 14.66 -2.92 6.31
N LEU A 174 14.81 -4.23 6.49
CA LEU A 174 15.83 -4.78 7.39
C LEU A 174 17.23 -4.75 6.78
N ILE A 175 18.20 -4.39 7.60
CA ILE A 175 19.64 -4.57 7.36
C ILE A 175 20.06 -5.88 8.05
N ILE A 176 19.97 -6.99 7.32
CA ILE A 176 20.29 -8.32 7.83
C ILE A 176 20.84 -9.24 6.73
N ASN A 177 21.54 -10.30 7.11
CA ASN A 177 22.00 -11.33 6.18
C ASN A 177 20.82 -12.04 5.50
N ASP A 178 20.94 -12.22 4.19
CA ASP A 178 19.93 -12.81 3.30
C ASP A 178 19.45 -14.19 3.76
N ASN A 179 20.33 -14.98 4.41
CA ASN A 179 19.98 -16.31 4.92
C ASN A 179 18.85 -16.30 5.96
N TYR A 180 18.56 -15.14 6.58
CA TYR A 180 17.50 -14.99 7.59
C TYR A 180 16.23 -14.33 7.05
N LEU A 181 16.29 -13.66 5.90
CA LEU A 181 15.18 -12.85 5.40
C LEU A 181 13.93 -13.70 5.16
N GLU A 182 14.06 -14.86 4.51
CA GLU A 182 12.91 -15.75 4.28
C GLU A 182 12.26 -16.18 5.59
N PHE A 183 13.07 -16.58 6.57
CA PHE A 183 12.57 -17.05 7.85
C PHE A 183 11.85 -15.93 8.59
N ILE A 184 12.44 -14.73 8.67
CA ILE A 184 11.83 -13.58 9.33
C ILE A 184 10.51 -13.23 8.64
N TYR A 185 10.55 -13.08 7.32
CA TYR A 185 9.39 -12.76 6.49
C TYR A 185 8.20 -13.71 6.71
N LEU A 186 8.46 -15.02 6.79
CA LEU A 186 7.41 -16.05 6.88
C LEU A 186 7.03 -16.48 8.31
N LYS A 187 7.89 -16.27 9.31
CA LYS A 187 7.77 -16.92 10.63
C LYS A 187 7.93 -16.00 11.83
N HIS A 188 8.43 -14.77 11.67
CA HIS A 188 8.56 -13.85 12.80
C HIS A 188 7.19 -13.52 13.39
N SER A 189 7.07 -13.30 14.71
CA SER A 189 5.77 -13.01 15.34
C SER A 189 5.31 -11.57 15.15
N ASP A 190 6.25 -10.63 15.09
CA ASP A 190 5.97 -9.20 14.90
C ASP A 190 5.79 -8.86 13.41
N ILE A 191 4.59 -8.41 13.03
CA ILE A 191 4.25 -8.03 11.64
C ILE A 191 5.10 -6.87 11.11
N TYR A 192 5.51 -5.91 11.93
CA TYR A 192 6.35 -4.80 11.49
C TYR A 192 7.75 -5.28 11.06
N ILE A 193 8.33 -6.23 11.81
CA ILE A 193 9.60 -6.86 11.45
C ILE A 193 9.46 -7.68 10.15
N ARG A 194 8.33 -8.36 9.96
CA ARG A 194 8.04 -9.10 8.72
C ARG A 194 7.89 -8.19 7.51
N TYR A 195 7.23 -7.04 7.66
CA TYR A 195 7.16 -5.99 6.63
C TYR A 195 8.56 -5.47 6.30
N GLY A 196 9.40 -5.22 7.30
CA GLY A 196 10.79 -4.84 7.03
C GLY A 196 11.53 -5.91 6.22
N ALA A 197 11.31 -7.19 6.50
CA ALA A 197 11.90 -8.27 5.70
C ALA A 197 11.31 -8.32 4.28
N MET A 198 10.01 -8.04 4.13
CA MET A 198 9.32 -7.92 2.84
C MET A 198 9.96 -6.83 1.97
N PHE A 199 10.18 -5.64 2.51
CA PHE A 199 10.80 -4.54 1.76
C PHE A 199 12.28 -4.82 1.45
N SER A 200 13.03 -5.50 2.33
CA SER A 200 14.38 -5.99 1.98
C SER A 200 14.35 -7.00 0.82
N LEU A 201 13.37 -7.91 0.82
CA LEU A 201 13.19 -8.89 -0.27
C LEU A 201 12.77 -8.22 -1.58
N ARG A 202 11.90 -7.19 -1.51
CA ARG A 202 11.52 -6.34 -2.65
C ARG A 202 12.74 -5.65 -3.23
N ASN A 203 13.53 -4.95 -2.42
CA ASN A 203 14.71 -4.23 -2.91
C ASN A 203 15.76 -5.20 -3.49
N LYS A 204 15.77 -6.46 -3.05
CA LYS A 204 16.57 -7.56 -3.62
C LYS A 204 15.92 -8.27 -4.82
N LYS A 205 14.71 -7.86 -5.22
CA LYS A 205 13.91 -8.43 -6.32
C LYS A 205 13.67 -9.93 -6.19
N ASN A 206 13.50 -10.43 -4.96
CA ASN A 206 13.38 -11.86 -4.70
C ASN A 206 11.93 -12.35 -4.75
N ILE A 207 11.39 -12.43 -5.97
CA ILE A 207 10.02 -12.89 -6.24
C ILE A 207 9.74 -14.26 -5.63
N SER A 208 10.70 -15.20 -5.73
CA SER A 208 10.53 -16.58 -5.28
C SER A 208 10.21 -16.73 -3.78
N ILE A 209 10.65 -15.77 -2.97
CA ILE A 209 10.34 -15.71 -1.54
C ILE A 209 9.08 -14.87 -1.31
N LEU A 210 8.96 -13.70 -1.96
CA LEU A 210 7.81 -12.80 -1.80
C LEU A 210 6.47 -13.52 -2.05
N VAL A 211 6.37 -14.32 -3.12
CA VAL A 211 5.11 -15.04 -3.44
C VAL A 211 4.69 -16.05 -2.37
N LYS A 212 5.61 -16.49 -1.49
CA LYS A 212 5.27 -17.38 -0.36
C LYS A 212 4.41 -16.66 0.69
N GLY A 213 4.45 -15.32 0.75
CA GLY A 213 3.65 -14.53 1.68
C GLY A 213 2.17 -14.48 1.36
N PHE A 214 1.74 -14.86 0.16
CA PHE A 214 0.31 -15.05 -0.16
C PHE A 214 -0.37 -16.15 0.67
N LYS A 215 0.40 -16.92 1.45
CA LYS A 215 -0.13 -17.90 2.40
C LYS A 215 -0.25 -17.37 3.84
N ASP A 216 -0.01 -16.08 4.06
CA ASP A 216 -0.15 -15.49 5.38
C ASP A 216 -1.61 -15.45 5.83
N ASN A 217 -1.87 -15.39 7.14
CA ASN A 217 -3.22 -15.28 7.68
C ASN A 217 -3.77 -13.84 7.61
N SER A 218 -2.90 -12.82 7.66
CA SER A 218 -3.30 -11.41 7.55
C SER A 218 -3.60 -11.05 6.10
N ALA A 219 -4.83 -10.57 5.84
CA ALA A 219 -5.20 -10.01 4.54
C ALA A 219 -4.36 -8.77 4.22
N LEU A 220 -4.07 -7.92 5.22
CA LEU A 220 -3.22 -6.74 5.04
C LEU A 220 -1.81 -7.13 4.56
N PHE A 221 -1.22 -8.16 5.17
CA PHE A 221 0.09 -8.67 4.75
C PHE A 221 0.05 -9.23 3.33
N ARG A 222 -0.98 -10.00 2.96
CA ARG A 222 -1.11 -10.54 1.59
C ARG A 222 -1.35 -9.45 0.55
N HIS A 223 -2.11 -8.41 0.90
CA HIS A 223 -2.28 -7.20 0.09
C HIS A 223 -0.92 -6.55 -0.17
N GLU A 224 -0.11 -6.34 0.87
CA GLU A 224 1.21 -5.71 0.70
C GLU A 224 2.14 -6.55 -0.19
N VAL A 225 2.02 -7.88 -0.13
CA VAL A 225 2.75 -8.77 -1.06
C VAL A 225 2.38 -8.48 -2.52
N ALA A 226 1.09 -8.28 -2.82
CA ALA A 226 0.67 -7.90 -4.16
C ALA A 226 1.20 -6.52 -4.56
N PHE A 227 1.12 -5.53 -3.66
CA PHE A 227 1.63 -4.18 -3.88
C PHE A 227 3.12 -4.18 -4.26
N VAL A 228 3.97 -4.85 -3.45
CA VAL A 228 5.42 -4.90 -3.73
C VAL A 228 5.75 -5.68 -5.01
N LEU A 229 4.95 -6.69 -5.38
CA LEU A 229 5.11 -7.39 -6.66
C LEU A 229 4.70 -6.50 -7.85
N GLY A 230 3.70 -5.64 -7.66
CA GLY A 230 3.31 -4.59 -8.62
C GLY A 230 4.41 -3.56 -8.82
N GLN A 231 5.04 -3.08 -7.74
CA GLN A 231 6.19 -2.17 -7.79
C GLN A 231 7.37 -2.78 -8.57
N LEU A 232 7.61 -4.09 -8.43
CA LEU A 232 8.70 -4.79 -9.12
C LEU A 232 8.45 -4.95 -10.63
N LYS A 233 7.19 -4.96 -11.08
CA LYS A 233 6.78 -5.14 -12.48
C LYS A 233 7.42 -6.35 -13.19
N MET A 234 7.72 -7.42 -12.44
CA MET A 234 8.39 -8.62 -12.95
C MET A 234 7.37 -9.64 -13.49
N LYS A 235 7.56 -10.13 -14.71
CA LYS A 235 6.59 -11.05 -15.37
C LYS A 235 6.43 -12.37 -14.62
N GLU A 236 7.44 -12.78 -13.88
CA GLU A 236 7.47 -13.99 -13.06
C GLU A 236 6.40 -13.97 -11.96
N SER A 237 5.87 -12.80 -11.56
CA SER A 237 4.81 -12.70 -10.56
C SER A 237 3.39 -12.87 -11.12
N ILE A 238 3.20 -12.76 -12.44
CA ILE A 238 1.86 -12.75 -13.09
C ILE A 238 1.06 -13.99 -12.70
N LEU A 239 1.66 -15.17 -12.76
CA LEU A 239 0.97 -16.43 -12.44
C LEU A 239 0.44 -16.43 -11.00
N TYR A 240 1.23 -15.94 -10.04
CA TYR A 240 0.88 -15.93 -8.63
C TYR A 240 -0.18 -14.88 -8.32
N LEU A 241 -0.03 -13.67 -8.87
CA LEU A 241 -1.04 -12.60 -8.74
C LEU A 241 -2.38 -13.04 -9.32
N LYS A 242 -2.36 -13.71 -10.47
CA LYS A 242 -3.56 -14.26 -11.11
C LYS A 242 -4.21 -15.35 -10.24
N GLU A 243 -3.44 -16.26 -9.65
CA GLU A 243 -3.98 -17.30 -8.76
C GLU A 243 -4.74 -16.70 -7.57
N VAL A 244 -4.20 -15.63 -6.98
CA VAL A 244 -4.83 -14.93 -5.85
C VAL A 244 -6.06 -14.14 -6.30
N LEU A 245 -5.98 -13.44 -7.43
CA LEU A 245 -7.11 -12.69 -7.99
C LEU A 245 -8.30 -13.61 -8.38
N ASP A 246 -8.01 -14.79 -8.90
CA ASP A 246 -8.98 -15.84 -9.26
C ASP A 246 -9.63 -16.51 -8.03
N ASN A 247 -9.09 -16.34 -6.82
CA ASN A 247 -9.64 -16.95 -5.62
C ASN A 247 -10.81 -16.14 -5.05
N GLU A 248 -12.05 -16.56 -5.32
CA GLU A 248 -13.27 -15.91 -4.80
C GLU A 248 -13.41 -15.94 -3.26
N ASN A 249 -12.64 -16.79 -2.57
CA ASN A 249 -12.61 -16.80 -1.10
C ASN A 249 -11.51 -15.90 -0.50
N GLU A 250 -10.69 -15.27 -1.36
CA GLU A 250 -9.72 -14.29 -0.92
C GLU A 250 -10.41 -12.96 -0.58
N HIS A 251 -9.84 -12.24 0.38
CA HIS A 251 -10.30 -10.93 0.79
C HIS A 251 -10.18 -9.92 -0.36
N ASP A 252 -11.22 -9.12 -0.59
CA ASP A 252 -11.28 -8.20 -1.74
C ASP A 252 -10.13 -7.17 -1.75
N MET A 253 -9.63 -6.77 -0.58
CA MET A 253 -8.38 -6.00 -0.42
C MET A 253 -7.19 -6.62 -1.19
N VAL A 254 -6.98 -7.92 -1.01
CA VAL A 254 -5.85 -8.62 -1.64
C VAL A 254 -6.11 -8.79 -3.14
N ARG A 255 -7.36 -9.04 -3.51
CA ARG A 255 -7.77 -9.25 -4.91
C ARG A 255 -7.63 -7.96 -5.72
N HIS A 256 -8.05 -6.81 -5.20
CA HIS A 256 -7.88 -5.54 -5.92
C HIS A 256 -6.40 -5.23 -6.14
N GLU A 257 -5.58 -5.42 -5.12
CA GLU A 257 -4.14 -5.16 -5.20
C GLU A 257 -3.45 -6.07 -6.22
N CYS A 258 -3.90 -7.34 -6.30
CA CYS A 258 -3.45 -8.24 -7.37
C CYS A 258 -3.85 -7.74 -8.77
N ALA A 259 -5.06 -7.19 -8.93
CA ALA A 259 -5.49 -6.62 -10.22
C ALA A 259 -4.63 -5.40 -10.60
N GLU A 260 -4.35 -4.50 -9.67
CA GLU A 260 -3.48 -3.33 -9.90
C GLU A 260 -2.05 -3.73 -10.23
N ALA A 261 -1.47 -4.66 -9.46
CA ALA A 261 -0.14 -5.20 -9.72
C ALA A 261 -0.03 -5.84 -11.11
N ILE A 262 -1.06 -6.58 -11.55
CA ILE A 262 -1.12 -7.14 -12.91
C ILE A 262 -1.17 -6.02 -13.95
N GLY A 263 -1.94 -4.96 -13.72
CA GLY A 263 -1.98 -3.76 -14.57
C GLY A 263 -0.62 -3.08 -14.70
N ALA A 264 0.07 -2.89 -13.56
CA ALA A 264 1.38 -2.27 -13.49
C ALA A 264 2.46 -3.06 -14.25
N ILE A 265 2.36 -4.39 -14.32
CA ILE A 265 3.27 -5.25 -15.12
C ILE A 265 3.04 -5.06 -16.62
N GLY A 266 1.81 -4.77 -17.07
CA GLY A 266 1.53 -4.22 -18.40
C GLY A 266 1.89 -5.12 -19.59
N THR A 267 1.47 -6.40 -19.60
CA THR A 267 1.67 -7.31 -20.75
C THR A 267 0.36 -7.70 -21.45
N ASP A 268 0.44 -8.24 -22.66
CA ASP A 268 -0.71 -8.85 -23.36
C ASP A 268 -1.42 -9.92 -22.51
N GLU A 269 -0.66 -10.66 -21.70
CA GLU A 269 -1.20 -11.64 -20.76
C GLU A 269 -1.98 -10.95 -19.64
N CYS A 270 -1.41 -9.89 -19.04
CA CYS A 270 -2.08 -9.06 -18.03
C CYS A 270 -3.41 -8.51 -18.55
N HIS A 271 -3.41 -7.94 -19.76
CA HIS A 271 -4.63 -7.42 -20.39
C HIS A 271 -5.72 -8.50 -20.51
N LYS A 272 -5.37 -9.70 -20.98
CA LYS A 272 -6.31 -10.83 -21.10
C LYS A 272 -6.84 -11.32 -19.75
N ILE A 273 -6.02 -11.25 -18.69
CA ILE A 273 -6.45 -11.59 -17.33
C ILE A 273 -7.46 -10.57 -16.84
N LEU A 274 -7.13 -9.29 -16.89
CA LEU A 274 -7.94 -8.19 -16.32
C LEU A 274 -9.30 -8.04 -17.00
N MET A 275 -9.40 -8.30 -18.32
CA MET A 275 -10.67 -8.29 -19.05
C MET A 275 -11.75 -9.20 -18.44
N LYS A 276 -11.36 -10.26 -17.71
CA LYS A 276 -12.30 -11.17 -17.05
C LYS A 276 -12.99 -10.52 -15.84
N TYR A 277 -12.37 -9.51 -15.25
CA TYR A 277 -12.80 -8.90 -13.99
C TYR A 277 -13.65 -7.64 -14.17
N LEU A 278 -13.86 -7.17 -15.40
CA LEU A 278 -14.73 -6.03 -15.72
C LEU A 278 -16.21 -6.24 -15.34
N ASN A 279 -16.62 -7.48 -15.05
CA ASN A 279 -17.96 -7.80 -14.55
C ASN A 279 -17.91 -8.53 -13.20
N CYS A 280 -16.83 -8.35 -12.41
CA CYS A 280 -16.75 -8.94 -11.07
C CYS A 280 -17.82 -8.34 -10.16
N ASP A 281 -18.47 -9.18 -9.34
CA ASP A 281 -19.47 -8.75 -8.35
C ASP A 281 -18.86 -7.86 -7.26
N ALA A 282 -17.59 -8.07 -6.92
CA ALA A 282 -16.85 -7.21 -6.01
C ALA A 282 -16.49 -5.89 -6.70
N ASP A 283 -17.15 -4.80 -6.29
CA ASP A 283 -17.00 -3.47 -6.90
C ASP A 283 -15.54 -3.02 -6.96
N ILE A 284 -14.79 -3.17 -5.86
CA ILE A 284 -13.39 -2.75 -5.80
C ILE A 284 -12.50 -3.53 -6.77
N VAL A 285 -12.74 -4.84 -6.95
CA VAL A 285 -11.97 -5.66 -7.90
C VAL A 285 -12.31 -5.28 -9.35
N ARG A 286 -13.59 -5.03 -9.62
CA ARG A 286 -14.06 -4.59 -10.94
C ARG A 286 -13.48 -3.22 -11.31
N GLU A 287 -13.53 -2.27 -10.38
CA GLU A 287 -12.95 -0.94 -10.56
C GLU A 287 -11.43 -1.00 -10.73
N SER A 288 -10.72 -1.81 -9.93
CA SER A 288 -9.27 -1.99 -10.10
C SER A 288 -8.92 -2.63 -11.44
N ALA A 289 -9.73 -3.56 -11.94
CA ALA A 289 -9.54 -4.10 -13.29
C ALA A 289 -9.73 -3.04 -14.39
N GLU A 290 -10.70 -2.14 -14.25
CA GLU A 290 -10.92 -1.03 -15.19
C GLU A 290 -9.72 -0.07 -15.20
N VAL A 291 -9.22 0.30 -14.03
CA VAL A 291 -8.03 1.16 -13.87
C VAL A 291 -6.78 0.45 -14.39
N ALA A 292 -6.57 -0.81 -14.02
CA ALA A 292 -5.42 -1.61 -14.43
C ALA A 292 -5.38 -1.83 -15.95
N LEU A 293 -6.54 -1.98 -16.61
CA LEU A 293 -6.61 -2.05 -18.07
C LEU A 293 -6.23 -0.73 -18.74
N ASP A 294 -6.61 0.40 -18.15
CA ASP A 294 -6.23 1.73 -18.62
C ASP A 294 -4.71 1.97 -18.47
N ILE A 295 -4.13 1.56 -17.34
CA ILE A 295 -2.67 1.57 -17.11
C ILE A 295 -1.97 0.65 -18.11
N CYS A 296 -2.47 -0.58 -18.30
CA CYS A 296 -1.89 -1.53 -19.24
C CYS A 296 -1.92 -0.99 -20.68
N ALA A 297 -3.02 -0.34 -21.08
CA ALA A 297 -3.12 0.30 -22.39
C ALA A 297 -2.10 1.45 -22.53
N TYR A 298 -1.89 2.24 -21.48
CA TYR A 298 -0.87 3.28 -21.44
C TYR A 298 0.55 2.71 -21.58
N GLU A 299 0.92 1.70 -20.78
CA GLU A 299 2.25 1.05 -20.79
C GLU A 299 2.56 0.39 -22.15
N MET A 300 1.52 -0.05 -22.88
CA MET A 300 1.65 -0.62 -24.23
C MET A 300 1.60 0.44 -25.35
N SER A 301 1.30 1.71 -25.03
CA SER A 301 1.13 2.79 -26.00
C SER A 301 2.43 3.57 -26.25
N THR A 302 2.37 4.55 -27.16
CA THR A 302 3.44 5.55 -27.37
C THR A 302 3.21 6.84 -26.58
N GLU A 303 2.25 6.87 -25.65
CA GLU A 303 1.95 8.07 -24.87
C GLU A 303 3.08 8.38 -23.89
N THR A 304 3.48 9.64 -23.82
CA THR A 304 4.55 10.09 -22.91
C THR A 304 4.06 10.42 -21.51
N GLU A 305 2.76 10.55 -21.30
CA GLU A 305 2.17 10.98 -20.03
C GLU A 305 0.78 10.36 -19.83
N TYR A 306 0.64 9.62 -18.73
CA TYR A 306 -0.61 8.97 -18.31
C TYR A 306 -1.63 9.95 -17.71
N CYS A 307 -1.13 10.88 -16.90
CA CYS A 307 -1.94 11.75 -16.06
C CYS A 307 -2.36 13.01 -16.82
N LYS A 308 -3.42 12.93 -17.65
CA LYS A 308 -3.96 14.07 -18.40
C LYS A 308 -5.39 14.39 -17.99
N VAL A 309 -5.75 15.68 -17.96
CA VAL A 309 -7.05 16.22 -17.52
C VAL A 309 -7.66 17.24 -18.48
#